data_AF-A0A1B7NNY4-F1
#
_entry.id   AF-A0A1B7NNY4-F1
#
_cell.length_a   1.000
_cell.length_b   1.000
_cell.length_c   1.000
_cell.angle_alpha   90.00
_cell.angle_beta   90.00
_cell.angle_gamma   90.00
#
_symmetry.space_group_name_H-M   'P 1'
#
loop_
_entity.id
_entity.type
_entity.pdbx_description
1 polymer ?
#
loop_
_entity_poly.entity_id
_entity_poly.type
_entity_poly.pdbx_seq_one_letter_code
_entity_poly.pdbx_strand_id
1 'polypeptide(L)'
;MPTVTLPSKPDASVAYELFQGDAASTLLVVCLNGLGLPQSVWKPAIDLFQQSTVSPKPWILTYDRYGQGASSRDPRETWPNKDPGYAHTLDDVTDDLHELIQALCPDRSSRIVFMNNSIGAHVARRYADRYPTIVEGILFLDSNPGNTDYASIWPDPKDPSFDLEKMAPPGTPLEVYQAAYTKMTTIFAPDAMNKEGFDRREIKNILPDPSKPKLKGSKTSEKGPWVTVVGHELEQFSKEEWAMMKVPIGMAAMYTQ
;
A
#
# COMPACT_ATOMS: atom_id res chain seq x y z
N MET A 1 -7.54 -6.58 -19.92
CA MET A 1 -7.65 -5.53 -18.89
C MET A 1 -7.57 -4.19 -19.61
N PRO A 2 -8.51 -3.26 -19.40
CA PRO A 2 -8.44 -1.94 -20.02
C PRO A 2 -7.22 -1.16 -19.50
N THR A 3 -6.70 -0.27 -20.32
CA THR A 3 -5.58 0.61 -19.98
C THR A 3 -5.89 2.05 -20.36
N VAL A 4 -5.22 3.00 -19.70
CA VAL A 4 -5.31 4.44 -19.98
C VAL A 4 -3.93 5.06 -19.90
N THR A 5 -3.64 6.04 -20.75
CA THR A 5 -2.42 6.85 -20.66
C THR A 5 -2.69 8.09 -19.83
N LEU A 6 -1.75 8.44 -18.95
CA LEU A 6 -1.85 9.68 -18.17
C LEU A 6 -1.30 10.85 -18.98
N PRO A 7 -1.87 12.06 -18.89
CA PRO A 7 -1.35 13.24 -19.57
C PRO A 7 0.15 13.50 -19.33
N SER A 8 0.64 13.26 -18.11
CA SER A 8 2.06 13.40 -17.78
C SER A 8 2.97 12.31 -18.38
N LYS A 9 2.39 11.21 -18.90
CA LYS A 9 3.10 10.02 -19.41
C LYS A 9 2.40 9.44 -20.64
N PRO A 10 2.41 10.15 -21.78
CA PRO A 10 1.68 9.72 -22.98
C PRO A 10 2.17 8.38 -23.56
N ASP A 11 3.43 8.01 -23.30
CA ASP A 11 4.08 6.83 -23.88
C ASP A 11 3.97 5.57 -22.99
N ALA A 12 3.24 5.65 -21.87
CA ALA A 12 3.07 4.53 -20.95
C ALA A 12 1.65 4.45 -20.40
N SER A 13 1.13 3.22 -20.32
CA SER A 13 -0.26 2.98 -19.94
C SER A 13 -0.39 2.37 -18.55
N VAL A 14 -1.44 2.76 -17.85
CA VAL A 14 -1.87 2.22 -16.56
C VAL A 14 -3.05 1.28 -16.81
N ALA A 15 -2.93 0.03 -16.35
CA ALA A 15 -4.00 -0.94 -16.38
C ALA A 15 -4.94 -0.76 -15.18
N TYR A 16 -6.24 -0.85 -15.43
CA TYR A 16 -7.26 -0.60 -14.42
C TYR A 16 -8.48 -1.51 -14.56
N GLU A 17 -9.34 -1.52 -13.56
CA GLU A 17 -10.72 -2.00 -13.66
C GLU A 17 -11.62 -1.02 -12.91
N LEU A 18 -12.74 -0.66 -13.54
CA LEU A 18 -13.72 0.26 -12.97
C LEU A 18 -15.04 -0.47 -12.82
N PHE A 19 -15.42 -0.73 -11.58
CA PHE A 19 -16.70 -1.35 -11.23
C PHE A 19 -17.70 -0.23 -11.01
N GLN A 20 -18.66 -0.12 -11.92
CA GLN A 20 -19.70 0.90 -11.85
C GLN A 20 -20.62 0.63 -10.66
N GLY A 21 -20.84 1.67 -9.86
CA GLY A 21 -21.87 1.70 -8.82
C GLY A 21 -23.17 2.33 -9.33
N ASP A 22 -24.06 2.67 -8.41
CA ASP A 22 -25.32 3.33 -8.75
C ASP A 22 -25.07 4.73 -9.33
N ALA A 23 -25.89 5.15 -10.30
CA ALA A 23 -25.75 6.47 -10.93
C ALA A 23 -25.86 7.62 -9.93
N ALA A 24 -26.69 7.45 -8.89
CA ALA A 24 -26.86 8.41 -7.79
C ALA A 24 -25.65 8.47 -6.84
N SER A 25 -24.71 7.52 -6.92
CA SER A 25 -23.54 7.52 -6.07
C SER A 25 -22.47 8.47 -6.60
N THR A 26 -22.05 9.41 -5.74
CA THR A 26 -20.92 10.30 -5.97
C THR A 26 -19.61 9.77 -5.36
N LEU A 27 -19.67 8.65 -4.62
CA LEU A 27 -18.54 8.09 -3.88
C LEU A 27 -17.70 7.19 -4.80
N LEU A 28 -16.39 7.45 -4.82
CA LEU A 28 -15.39 6.57 -5.42
C LEU A 28 -14.60 5.85 -4.33
N VAL A 29 -14.64 4.52 -4.34
CA VAL A 29 -13.70 3.69 -3.58
C VAL A 29 -12.51 3.39 -4.48
N VAL A 30 -11.30 3.65 -4.00
CA VAL A 30 -10.07 3.33 -4.74
C VAL A 30 -9.27 2.29 -3.96
N CYS A 31 -8.97 1.17 -4.61
CA CYS A 31 -8.23 0.06 -4.01
C CYS A 31 -6.74 0.18 -4.31
N LEU A 32 -5.91 0.37 -3.27
CA LEU A 32 -4.46 0.55 -3.37
C LEU A 32 -3.74 -0.72 -2.96
N ASN A 33 -3.25 -1.48 -3.94
CA ASN A 33 -2.57 -2.76 -3.77
C ASN A 33 -1.20 -2.63 -3.07
N GLY A 34 -0.77 -3.72 -2.42
CA GLY A 34 0.53 -3.83 -1.77
C GLY A 34 1.72 -3.83 -2.75
N LEU A 35 2.94 -3.92 -2.21
CA LEU A 35 4.16 -3.98 -3.00
C LEU A 35 4.20 -5.29 -3.80
N GLY A 36 4.40 -5.21 -5.12
CA GLY A 36 4.53 -6.38 -5.99
C GLY A 36 3.23 -7.16 -6.27
N LEU A 37 2.08 -6.71 -5.76
CA LEU A 37 0.78 -7.32 -6.01
C LEU A 37 0.06 -6.59 -7.16
N PRO A 38 -0.62 -7.30 -8.08
CA PRO A 38 -1.48 -6.67 -9.08
C PRO A 38 -2.82 -6.26 -8.47
N GLN A 39 -3.57 -5.42 -9.18
CA GLN A 39 -4.90 -4.95 -8.82
C GLN A 39 -5.96 -6.05 -8.76
N SER A 40 -5.74 -7.17 -9.46
CA SER A 40 -6.65 -8.32 -9.49
C SER A 40 -6.82 -9.00 -8.13
N VAL A 41 -5.92 -8.78 -7.16
CA VAL A 41 -6.05 -9.30 -5.79
C VAL A 41 -7.30 -8.78 -5.07
N TRP A 42 -7.85 -7.65 -5.51
CA TRP A 42 -9.05 -7.05 -4.91
C TRP A 42 -10.35 -7.71 -5.36
N LYS A 43 -10.33 -8.48 -6.45
CA LYS A 43 -11.54 -9.02 -7.09
C LYS A 43 -12.45 -9.80 -6.14
N PRO A 44 -11.95 -10.75 -5.32
CA PRO A 44 -12.83 -11.49 -4.40
C PRO A 44 -13.56 -10.59 -3.40
N ALA A 45 -12.88 -9.56 -2.87
CA ALA A 45 -13.48 -8.62 -1.93
C ALA A 45 -14.53 -7.73 -2.61
N ILE A 46 -14.27 -7.30 -3.84
CA ILE A 46 -15.20 -6.50 -4.65
C ILE A 46 -16.44 -7.32 -5.01
N ASP A 47 -16.28 -8.58 -5.41
CA ASP A 47 -17.41 -9.47 -5.75
C ASP A 47 -18.35 -9.65 -4.54
N LEU A 48 -17.80 -9.78 -3.33
CA LEU A 48 -18.58 -9.81 -2.08
C LEU A 48 -19.26 -8.47 -1.79
N PHE A 49 -18.54 -7.36 -1.95
CA PHE A 49 -19.09 -6.04 -1.73
C PHE A 49 -20.25 -5.71 -2.70
N GLN A 50 -20.14 -6.14 -3.97
CA GLN A 50 -21.19 -5.97 -4.97
C GLN A 50 -22.47 -6.72 -4.61
N GLN A 51 -22.38 -7.81 -3.84
CA GLN A 51 -23.53 -8.56 -3.32
C GLN A 51 -24.16 -7.95 -2.06
N SER A 52 -23.50 -6.94 -1.45
CA SER A 52 -24.02 -6.29 -0.24
C SER A 52 -25.29 -5.46 -0.49
N THR A 53 -25.99 -5.13 0.59
CA THR A 53 -27.21 -4.29 0.58
C THR A 53 -26.92 -2.79 0.62
N VAL A 54 -25.65 -2.37 0.56
CA VAL A 54 -25.25 -0.95 0.56
C VAL A 54 -25.88 -0.25 -0.64
N SER A 55 -26.59 0.87 -0.40
CA SER A 55 -27.19 1.71 -1.42
C SER A 55 -27.10 3.20 -1.01
N PRO A 56 -26.73 4.12 -1.93
CA PRO A 56 -26.31 3.84 -3.30
C PRO A 56 -24.94 3.13 -3.34
N LYS A 57 -24.78 2.13 -4.21
CA LYS A 57 -23.50 1.42 -4.38
C LYS A 57 -22.44 2.38 -4.89
N PRO A 58 -21.26 2.48 -4.25
CA PRO A 58 -20.16 3.29 -4.75
C PRO A 58 -19.55 2.71 -6.03
N TRP A 59 -18.89 3.58 -6.78
CA TRP A 59 -18.01 3.15 -7.86
C TRP A 59 -16.69 2.68 -7.25
N ILE A 60 -16.07 1.66 -7.82
CA ILE A 60 -14.82 1.10 -7.31
C ILE A 60 -13.78 1.09 -8.41
N LEU A 61 -12.64 1.73 -8.17
CA LEU A 61 -11.48 1.75 -9.05
C LEU A 61 -10.36 0.89 -8.46
N THR A 62 -9.87 -0.04 -9.26
CA THR A 62 -8.64 -0.79 -9.00
C THR A 62 -7.66 -0.50 -10.14
N TYR A 63 -6.35 -0.49 -9.86
CA TYR A 63 -5.34 -0.22 -10.88
C TYR A 63 -3.98 -0.80 -10.50
N ASP A 64 -3.21 -1.17 -11.52
CA ASP A 64 -1.82 -1.55 -11.37
C ASP A 64 -0.96 -0.28 -11.43
N ARG A 65 -0.12 -0.01 -10.44
CA ARG A 65 0.87 1.09 -10.56
C ARG A 65 1.84 0.79 -11.70
N TYR A 66 2.52 1.80 -12.22
CA TYR A 66 3.57 1.59 -13.22
C TYR A 66 4.57 0.53 -12.73
N GLY A 67 4.94 -0.43 -13.57
CA GLY A 67 5.83 -1.53 -13.21
C GLY A 67 5.16 -2.69 -12.44
N GLN A 68 3.85 -2.64 -12.21
CA GLN A 68 3.07 -3.74 -11.63
C GLN A 68 2.10 -4.35 -12.64
N GLY A 69 1.76 -5.62 -12.42
CA GLY A 69 0.69 -6.32 -13.15
C GLY A 69 0.77 -6.13 -14.65
N ALA A 70 -0.29 -5.54 -15.23
CA ALA A 70 -0.40 -5.25 -16.66
C ALA A 70 -0.04 -3.81 -17.05
N SER A 71 0.34 -2.96 -16.10
CA SER A 71 0.80 -1.59 -16.38
C SER A 71 2.19 -1.57 -17.00
N SER A 72 2.44 -0.57 -17.84
CA SER A 72 3.77 -0.31 -18.41
C SER A 72 4.80 -0.03 -17.31
N ARG A 73 6.10 -0.15 -17.64
CA ARG A 73 7.17 0.44 -16.81
C ARG A 73 6.99 1.95 -16.72
N ASP A 74 7.46 2.55 -15.64
CA ASP A 74 7.44 4.01 -15.51
C ASP A 74 8.49 4.62 -16.46
N PRO A 75 8.11 5.54 -17.38
CA PRO A 75 9.06 6.21 -18.26
C PRO A 75 10.20 6.92 -17.54
N ARG A 76 9.98 7.35 -16.28
CA ARG A 76 10.99 8.00 -15.42
C ARG A 76 12.20 7.11 -15.14
N GLU A 77 12.07 5.79 -15.31
CA GLU A 77 13.19 4.84 -15.22
C GLU A 77 14.34 5.17 -16.19
N THR A 78 14.02 5.80 -17.33
CA THR A 78 15.00 6.13 -18.38
C THR A 78 15.63 7.52 -18.23
N TRP A 79 15.31 8.25 -17.16
CA TRP A 79 15.82 9.62 -16.99
C TRP A 79 17.33 9.64 -16.69
N PRO A 80 18.10 10.57 -17.29
CA PRO A 80 19.57 10.57 -17.21
C PRO A 80 20.19 10.64 -15.80
N ASN A 81 19.44 11.11 -14.80
CA ASN A 81 19.91 11.30 -13.43
C ASN A 81 19.15 10.44 -12.41
N LYS A 82 18.52 9.35 -12.86
CA LYS A 82 17.76 8.46 -11.97
C LYS A 82 18.65 7.31 -11.50
N ASP A 83 18.62 7.03 -10.20
CA ASP A 83 19.29 5.85 -9.65
C ASP A 83 18.66 4.58 -10.27
N PRO A 84 19.46 3.63 -10.79
CA PRO A 84 18.94 2.39 -11.34
C PRO A 84 18.05 1.64 -10.34
N GLY A 85 16.88 1.18 -10.79
CA GLY A 85 15.93 0.44 -9.95
C GLY A 85 14.97 1.31 -9.12
N TYR A 86 15.09 2.64 -9.17
CA TYR A 86 14.23 3.60 -8.47
C TYR A 86 13.55 4.52 -9.47
N ALA A 87 12.46 4.10 -10.08
CA ALA A 87 11.80 4.85 -11.16
C ALA A 87 10.89 5.99 -10.66
N HIS A 88 10.10 5.76 -9.61
CA HIS A 88 9.17 6.76 -9.07
C HIS A 88 9.18 6.79 -7.54
N THR A 89 8.96 7.98 -7.00
CA THR A 89 8.85 8.24 -5.56
C THR A 89 7.39 8.11 -5.08
N LEU A 90 7.17 8.26 -3.77
CA LEU A 90 5.80 8.29 -3.21
C LEU A 90 4.98 9.46 -3.79
N ASP A 91 5.59 10.61 -4.02
CA ASP A 91 4.93 11.77 -4.61
C ASP A 91 4.55 11.50 -6.07
N ASP A 92 5.47 10.93 -6.85
CA ASP A 92 5.22 10.52 -8.24
C ASP A 92 4.02 9.56 -8.33
N VAL A 93 3.99 8.50 -7.48
CA VAL A 93 2.89 7.53 -7.44
C VAL A 93 1.56 8.19 -7.04
N THR A 94 1.62 9.15 -6.13
CA THR A 94 0.43 9.87 -5.64
C THR A 94 -0.13 10.80 -6.70
N ASP A 95 0.74 11.49 -7.45
CA ASP A 95 0.35 12.40 -8.53
C ASP A 95 -0.18 11.60 -9.73
N ASP A 96 0.46 10.47 -10.08
CA ASP A 96 -0.04 9.55 -11.11
C ASP A 96 -1.44 9.00 -10.76
N LEU A 97 -1.70 8.67 -9.49
CA LEU A 97 -3.02 8.25 -9.01
C LEU A 97 -4.06 9.38 -9.15
N HIS A 98 -3.68 10.63 -8.85
CA HIS A 98 -4.58 11.75 -9.01
C HIS A 98 -4.98 11.95 -10.47
N GLU A 99 -4.00 11.94 -11.39
CA GLU A 99 -4.26 12.01 -12.83
C GLU A 99 -5.15 10.86 -13.31
N LEU A 100 -4.92 9.65 -12.82
CA LEU A 100 -5.76 8.49 -13.15
C LEU A 100 -7.22 8.70 -12.74
N ILE A 101 -7.45 9.17 -11.51
CA ILE A 101 -8.80 9.45 -11.00
C ILE A 101 -9.46 10.57 -11.83
N GLN A 102 -8.73 11.62 -12.19
CA GLN A 102 -9.25 12.69 -13.04
C GLN A 102 -9.59 12.21 -14.45
N ALA A 103 -8.78 11.32 -15.03
CA ALA A 103 -8.99 10.77 -16.37
C ALA A 103 -10.20 9.83 -16.43
N LEU A 104 -10.38 8.98 -15.42
CA LEU A 104 -11.40 7.91 -15.44
C LEU A 104 -12.71 8.29 -14.73
N CYS A 105 -12.64 9.14 -13.71
CA CYS A 105 -13.75 9.41 -12.79
C CYS A 105 -13.84 10.90 -12.42
N PRO A 106 -13.79 11.86 -13.37
CA PRO A 106 -13.75 13.28 -13.06
C PRO A 106 -14.92 13.73 -12.18
N ASP A 107 -16.13 13.25 -12.46
CA ASP A 107 -17.36 13.58 -11.71
C ASP A 107 -17.41 12.99 -10.29
N ARG A 108 -16.49 12.07 -9.96
CA ARG A 108 -16.41 11.36 -8.66
C ARG A 108 -15.11 11.60 -7.93
N SER A 109 -14.27 12.49 -8.44
CA SER A 109 -12.96 12.84 -7.85
C SER A 109 -13.05 13.68 -6.56
N SER A 110 -14.25 14.10 -6.16
CA SER A 110 -14.48 15.00 -5.02
C SER A 110 -14.83 14.30 -3.70
N ARG A 111 -15.15 13.00 -3.74
CA ARG A 111 -15.50 12.19 -2.56
C ARG A 111 -14.91 10.79 -2.70
N ILE A 112 -13.78 10.56 -2.03
CA ILE A 112 -12.95 9.36 -2.19
C ILE A 112 -12.84 8.61 -0.85
N VAL A 113 -12.95 7.29 -0.92
CA VAL A 113 -12.53 6.38 0.15
C VAL A 113 -11.39 5.51 -0.36
N PHE A 114 -10.29 5.45 0.38
CA PHE A 114 -9.19 4.53 0.05
C PHE A 114 -9.33 3.23 0.81
N MET A 115 -9.35 2.12 0.09
CA MET A 115 -9.16 0.77 0.65
C MET A 115 -7.75 0.34 0.27
N ASN A 116 -6.86 0.15 1.23
CA ASN A 116 -5.45 -0.05 0.93
C ASN A 116 -4.85 -1.21 1.71
N ASN A 117 -3.86 -1.86 1.11
CA ASN A 117 -3.09 -2.91 1.74
C ASN A 117 -1.61 -2.57 1.80
N SER A 118 -0.95 -2.89 2.92
CA SER A 118 0.49 -2.78 3.08
C SER A 118 1.02 -1.39 2.69
N ILE A 119 1.87 -1.30 1.66
CA ILE A 119 2.45 -0.04 1.18
C ILE A 119 1.43 0.95 0.61
N GLY A 120 0.24 0.47 0.19
CA GLY A 120 -0.87 1.32 -0.22
C GLY A 120 -1.29 2.32 0.86
N ALA A 121 -0.98 2.02 2.13
CA ALA A 121 -1.19 2.93 3.25
C ALA A 121 -0.43 4.25 3.08
N HIS A 122 0.81 4.20 2.59
CA HIS A 122 1.60 5.42 2.38
C HIS A 122 1.01 6.27 1.26
N VAL A 123 0.55 5.63 0.18
CA VAL A 123 -0.09 6.31 -0.96
C VAL A 123 -1.40 6.97 -0.50
N ALA A 124 -2.26 6.27 0.25
CA ALA A 124 -3.50 6.84 0.79
C ALA A 124 -3.24 8.05 1.69
N ARG A 125 -2.28 7.91 2.62
CA ARG A 125 -1.90 9.00 3.56
C ARG A 125 -1.33 10.19 2.81
N ARG A 126 -0.43 9.95 1.85
CA ARG A 126 0.18 11.02 1.07
C ARG A 126 -0.82 11.70 0.14
N TYR A 127 -1.74 10.96 -0.45
CA TYR A 127 -2.81 11.52 -1.27
C TYR A 127 -3.71 12.45 -0.44
N ALA A 128 -4.13 12.03 0.75
CA ALA A 128 -4.96 12.86 1.63
C ALA A 128 -4.25 14.13 2.12
N ASP A 129 -2.92 14.12 2.20
CA ASP A 129 -2.10 15.29 2.52
C ASP A 129 -1.91 16.25 1.32
N ARG A 130 -1.55 15.70 0.15
CA ARG A 130 -1.30 16.47 -1.09
C ARG A 130 -2.57 17.02 -1.71
N TYR A 131 -3.66 16.27 -1.66
CA TYR A 131 -4.97 16.62 -2.21
C TYR A 131 -6.01 16.66 -1.09
N PRO A 132 -5.97 17.69 -0.22
CA PRO A 132 -6.86 17.77 0.93
C PRO A 132 -8.31 17.98 0.50
N THR A 133 -9.25 17.75 1.42
CA THR A 133 -10.69 18.05 1.26
C THR A 133 -11.53 17.06 0.45
N ILE A 134 -10.92 16.04 -0.17
CA ILE A 134 -11.64 15.08 -1.03
C ILE A 134 -11.66 13.64 -0.49
N VAL A 135 -10.81 13.32 0.48
CA VAL A 135 -10.77 11.98 1.10
C VAL A 135 -11.71 11.94 2.31
N GLU A 136 -12.77 11.13 2.22
CA GLU A 136 -13.76 10.96 3.29
C GLU A 136 -13.41 9.82 4.24
N GLY A 137 -12.69 8.80 3.76
CA GLY A 137 -12.32 7.67 4.59
C GLY A 137 -11.10 6.91 4.08
N ILE A 138 -10.42 6.23 5.00
CA ILE A 138 -9.28 5.36 4.71
C ILE A 138 -9.44 4.07 5.52
N LEU A 139 -9.48 2.95 4.82
CA LEU A 139 -9.44 1.60 5.36
C LEU A 139 -8.03 1.03 5.15
N PHE A 140 -7.29 0.93 6.25
CA PHE A 140 -5.97 0.31 6.30
C PHE A 140 -6.13 -1.19 6.56
N LEU A 141 -5.70 -2.02 5.62
CA LEU A 141 -5.70 -3.48 5.74
C LEU A 141 -4.24 -3.94 5.81
N ASP A 142 -3.79 -4.42 6.96
CA ASP A 142 -2.43 -4.91 7.12
C ASP A 142 -1.38 -3.86 6.71
N SER A 143 -1.59 -2.63 7.19
CA SER A 143 -0.82 -1.47 6.73
C SER A 143 0.63 -1.52 7.17
N ASN A 144 1.52 -1.12 6.27
CA ASN A 144 2.91 -0.85 6.63
C ASN A 144 3.00 0.51 7.36
N PRO A 145 3.53 0.58 8.59
CA PRO A 145 3.81 1.84 9.27
C PRO A 145 5.02 2.56 8.63
N GLY A 146 4.79 3.69 7.96
CA GLY A 146 5.82 4.38 7.17
C GLY A 146 7.00 4.98 7.94
N ASN A 147 6.99 4.88 9.27
CA ASN A 147 8.00 5.44 10.15
C ASN A 147 8.96 4.40 10.76
N THR A 148 8.75 3.11 10.50
CA THR A 148 9.58 2.03 11.00
C THR A 148 9.83 0.99 9.90
N ASP A 149 10.79 0.10 10.12
CA ASP A 149 11.11 -1.02 9.25
C ASP A 149 11.37 -2.29 10.08
N TYR A 150 11.49 -3.43 9.40
CA TYR A 150 11.73 -4.72 10.05
C TYR A 150 13.00 -4.75 10.89
N ALA A 151 14.06 -4.04 10.48
CA ALA A 151 15.31 -3.98 11.24
C ALA A 151 15.15 -3.19 12.55
N SER A 152 14.14 -2.32 12.63
CA SER A 152 13.81 -1.55 13.82
C SER A 152 12.85 -2.28 14.75
N ILE A 153 11.98 -3.17 14.23
CA ILE A 153 10.96 -3.87 15.04
C ILE A 153 11.36 -5.29 15.46
N TRP A 154 12.18 -5.98 14.66
CA TRP A 154 12.64 -7.32 15.01
C TRP A 154 13.95 -7.24 15.79
N PRO A 155 14.12 -8.04 16.86
CA PRO A 155 15.39 -8.11 17.57
C PRO A 155 16.54 -8.57 16.67
N ASP A 156 17.65 -7.81 16.64
CA ASP A 156 18.82 -8.17 15.85
C ASP A 156 19.54 -9.38 16.48
N PRO A 157 19.66 -10.53 15.78
CA PRO A 157 20.35 -11.70 16.30
C PRO A 157 21.86 -11.50 16.51
N LYS A 158 22.42 -10.36 16.10
CA LYS A 158 23.82 -9.96 16.34
C LYS A 158 23.97 -9.03 17.54
N ASP A 159 22.88 -8.52 18.11
CA ASP A 159 22.95 -7.69 19.31
C ASP A 159 23.37 -8.53 20.52
N PRO A 160 24.33 -8.09 21.36
CA PRO A 160 24.75 -8.84 22.56
C PRO A 160 23.63 -9.13 23.57
N SER A 161 22.53 -8.37 23.53
CA SER A 161 21.34 -8.56 24.36
C SER A 161 20.31 -9.52 23.75
N PHE A 162 20.55 -10.05 22.56
CA PHE A 162 19.64 -10.98 21.89
C PHE A 162 19.47 -12.28 22.68
N ASP A 163 18.23 -12.62 22.99
CA ASP A 163 17.85 -13.82 23.70
C ASP A 163 16.75 -14.54 22.92
N LEU A 164 17.14 -15.60 22.19
CA LEU A 164 16.25 -16.33 21.29
C LEU A 164 15.00 -16.87 22.01
N GLU A 165 15.15 -17.36 23.25
CA GLU A 165 14.02 -17.96 23.99
C GLU A 165 12.96 -16.92 24.38
N LYS A 166 13.37 -15.65 24.53
CA LYS A 166 12.46 -14.54 24.85
C LYS A 166 11.96 -13.80 23.62
N MET A 167 12.75 -13.81 22.55
CA MET A 167 12.58 -12.92 21.39
C MET A 167 12.03 -13.64 20.16
N ALA A 168 11.95 -14.97 20.16
CA ALA A 168 11.36 -15.77 19.10
C ALA A 168 10.29 -16.73 19.62
N PRO A 169 9.38 -17.21 18.74
CA PRO A 169 8.41 -18.24 19.10
C PRO A 169 9.07 -19.50 19.66
N PRO A 170 8.46 -20.18 20.65
CA PRO A 170 9.01 -21.40 21.24
C PRO A 170 9.35 -22.46 20.19
N GLY A 171 10.55 -23.06 20.32
CA GLY A 171 11.02 -24.09 19.40
C GLY A 171 11.56 -23.56 18.06
N THR A 172 11.68 -22.24 17.88
CA THR A 172 12.34 -21.66 16.71
C THR A 172 13.85 -21.90 16.77
N PRO A 173 14.46 -22.61 15.81
CA PRO A 173 15.92 -22.73 15.74
C PRO A 173 16.58 -21.39 15.39
N LEU A 174 17.77 -21.13 15.95
CA LEU A 174 18.50 -19.87 15.76
C LEU A 174 18.74 -19.57 14.28
N GLU A 175 19.12 -20.58 13.50
CA GLU A 175 19.39 -20.47 12.08
C GLU A 175 18.15 -20.08 11.28
N VAL A 176 16.97 -20.55 11.69
CA VAL A 176 15.69 -20.19 11.05
C VAL A 176 15.35 -18.74 11.36
N TYR A 177 15.54 -18.32 12.62
CA TYR A 177 15.34 -16.92 13.02
C TYR A 177 16.28 -15.98 12.25
N GLN A 178 17.58 -16.29 12.20
CA GLN A 178 18.58 -15.48 11.49
C GLN A 178 18.30 -15.37 9.99
N ALA A 179 17.87 -16.48 9.37
CA ALA A 179 17.48 -16.49 7.97
C ALA A 179 16.24 -15.63 7.72
N ALA A 180 15.22 -15.75 8.58
CA ALA A 180 14.01 -14.93 8.50
C ALA A 180 14.32 -13.45 8.71
N TYR A 181 15.08 -13.09 9.75
CA TYR A 181 15.51 -11.73 10.04
C TYR A 181 16.20 -11.12 8.82
N THR A 182 17.26 -11.77 8.33
CA THR A 182 18.01 -11.31 7.16
C THR A 182 17.11 -11.11 5.95
N LYS A 183 16.19 -12.04 5.71
CA LYS A 183 15.28 -11.97 4.56
C LYS A 183 14.29 -10.81 4.69
N MET A 184 13.68 -10.62 5.85
CA MET A 184 12.70 -9.55 6.08
C MET A 184 13.36 -8.18 6.04
N THR A 185 14.51 -8.02 6.70
CA THR A 185 15.25 -6.75 6.70
C THR A 185 15.89 -6.42 5.37
N THR A 186 16.10 -7.40 4.48
CA THR A 186 16.64 -7.15 3.13
C THR A 186 15.52 -6.84 2.14
N ILE A 187 14.44 -7.62 2.11
CA ILE A 187 13.38 -7.47 1.10
C ILE A 187 12.55 -6.20 1.36
N PHE A 188 12.32 -5.88 2.63
CA PHE A 188 11.47 -4.76 3.00
C PHE A 188 12.24 -3.51 3.42
N ALA A 189 13.58 -3.52 3.38
CA ALA A 189 14.40 -2.34 3.63
C ALA A 189 13.91 -1.14 2.79
N PRO A 190 13.91 0.10 3.30
CA PRO A 190 13.49 1.27 2.53
C PRO A 190 14.28 1.48 1.22
N ASP A 191 15.54 1.05 1.20
CA ASP A 191 16.45 1.09 0.04
C ASP A 191 16.45 -0.22 -0.76
N ALA A 192 15.57 -1.17 -0.49
CA ALA A 192 15.47 -2.37 -1.31
C ALA A 192 14.74 -2.07 -2.62
N MET A 193 15.46 -2.28 -3.73
CA MET A 193 14.92 -2.24 -5.08
C MET A 193 13.81 -3.28 -5.26
N ASN A 194 12.82 -2.95 -6.07
CA ASN A 194 11.70 -3.82 -6.37
C ASN A 194 11.35 -3.78 -7.86
N LYS A 195 10.61 -4.79 -8.32
CA LYS A 195 10.20 -4.89 -9.72
C LYS A 195 9.29 -3.77 -10.17
N GLU A 196 8.66 -3.01 -9.28
CA GLU A 196 7.83 -1.85 -9.65
C GLU A 196 8.70 -0.61 -9.93
N GLY A 197 9.90 -0.53 -9.34
CA GLY A 197 10.72 0.67 -9.37
C GLY A 197 10.28 1.71 -8.32
N PHE A 198 9.49 1.32 -7.32
CA PHE A 198 9.01 2.22 -6.30
C PHE A 198 10.10 2.54 -5.29
N ASP A 199 10.56 3.79 -5.29
CA ASP A 199 11.52 4.34 -4.34
C ASP A 199 10.86 4.65 -3.00
N ARG A 200 11.32 3.93 -1.97
CA ARG A 200 10.77 3.97 -0.61
C ARG A 200 11.67 4.69 0.38
N ARG A 201 12.86 5.15 -0.05
CA ARG A 201 13.90 5.72 0.82
C ARG A 201 13.42 6.95 1.59
N GLU A 202 12.64 7.80 0.94
CA GLU A 202 12.13 9.06 1.53
C GLU A 202 10.80 8.93 2.29
N ILE A 203 10.18 7.73 2.32
CA ILE A 203 8.85 7.57 2.93
C ILE A 203 8.86 7.98 4.41
N LYS A 204 9.90 7.63 5.16
CA LYS A 204 10.06 7.99 6.57
C LYS A 204 10.17 9.51 6.79
N ASN A 205 10.74 10.24 5.84
CA ASN A 205 10.84 11.70 5.92
C ASN A 205 9.50 12.37 5.61
N ILE A 206 8.74 11.80 4.65
CA ILE A 206 7.44 12.31 4.22
C ILE A 206 6.34 11.96 5.26
N LEU A 207 6.39 10.76 5.82
CA LEU A 207 5.41 10.20 6.77
C LEU A 207 6.09 9.79 8.09
N PRO A 208 6.68 10.74 8.84
CA PRO A 208 7.57 10.45 9.98
C PRO A 208 6.87 9.89 11.22
N ASP A 209 5.56 10.04 11.31
CA ASP A 209 4.77 9.63 12.47
C ASP A 209 3.40 9.11 12.01
N PRO A 210 2.79 8.09 12.64
CA PRO A 210 1.45 7.63 12.30
C PRO A 210 0.39 8.75 12.32
N SER A 211 0.58 9.77 13.16
CA SER A 211 -0.28 10.94 13.32
C SER A 211 0.10 12.14 12.44
N LYS A 212 1.19 12.08 11.67
CA LYS A 212 1.68 13.19 10.82
C LYS A 212 1.99 12.76 9.38
N PRO A 213 1.64 13.58 8.37
CA PRO A 213 0.89 14.84 8.48
C PRO A 213 -0.57 14.62 8.93
N LYS A 214 -1.18 15.65 9.52
CA LYS A 214 -2.60 15.58 9.91
C LYS A 214 -3.45 15.52 8.64
N LEU A 215 -4.17 14.41 8.48
CA LEU A 215 -5.07 14.22 7.36
C LEU A 215 -6.25 15.20 7.47
N LYS A 216 -6.46 15.99 6.41
CA LYS A 216 -7.61 16.90 6.31
C LYS A 216 -8.76 16.14 5.65
N GLY A 217 -9.92 16.08 6.31
CA GLY A 217 -11.08 15.31 5.85
C GLY A 217 -11.80 16.02 4.71
N SER A 218 -13.11 15.84 4.57
CA SER A 218 -13.88 16.38 3.44
C SER A 218 -14.02 17.91 3.47
N LYS A 219 -14.41 18.51 2.33
CA LYS A 219 -14.78 19.94 2.22
C LYS A 219 -15.79 20.42 3.28
N THR A 220 -16.58 19.50 3.83
CA THR A 220 -17.67 19.79 4.76
C THR A 220 -17.31 19.52 6.22
N SER A 221 -16.09 19.07 6.50
CA SER A 221 -15.66 18.68 7.85
C SER A 221 -14.26 19.21 8.16
N GLU A 222 -14.12 19.90 9.28
CA GLU A 222 -12.80 20.22 9.85
C GLU A 222 -12.11 19.00 10.46
N LYS A 223 -12.84 17.89 10.65
CA LYS A 223 -12.30 16.60 11.08
C LYS A 223 -11.67 15.88 9.90
N GLY A 224 -10.60 15.11 10.16
CA GLY A 224 -9.93 14.23 9.20
C GLY A 224 -10.86 13.17 8.58
N PRO A 225 -10.37 12.40 7.57
CA PRO A 225 -11.11 11.27 7.03
C PRO A 225 -11.44 10.25 8.13
N TRP A 226 -12.53 9.52 7.96
CA TRP A 226 -12.85 8.37 8.81
C TRP A 226 -11.79 7.28 8.61
N VAL A 227 -11.07 6.91 9.66
CA VAL A 227 -10.00 5.91 9.59
C VAL A 227 -10.44 4.63 10.29
N THR A 228 -10.32 3.51 9.56
CA THR A 228 -10.44 2.17 10.12
C THR A 228 -9.13 1.43 9.86
N VAL A 229 -8.58 0.79 10.89
CA VAL A 229 -7.40 -0.07 10.78
C VAL A 229 -7.82 -1.50 11.08
N VAL A 230 -7.52 -2.40 10.16
CA VAL A 230 -7.74 -3.84 10.28
C VAL A 230 -6.37 -4.49 10.17
N GLY A 231 -5.94 -5.14 11.25
CA GLY A 231 -4.70 -5.90 11.28
C GLY A 231 -4.89 -7.32 10.73
N HIS A 232 -3.78 -8.05 10.71
CA HIS A 232 -3.72 -9.39 10.15
C HIS A 232 -4.67 -10.36 10.87
N GLU A 233 -5.30 -11.25 10.10
CA GLU A 233 -5.77 -12.51 10.66
C GLU A 233 -4.53 -13.36 10.96
N LEU A 234 -4.16 -13.44 12.24
CA LEU A 234 -2.86 -13.92 12.68
C LEU A 234 -2.56 -15.34 12.22
N GLU A 235 -3.56 -16.23 12.25
CA GLU A 235 -3.34 -17.64 11.96
C GLU A 235 -3.03 -17.85 10.47
N GLN A 236 -3.88 -17.28 9.61
CA GLN A 236 -3.73 -17.36 8.17
C GLN A 236 -2.49 -16.62 7.70
N PHE A 237 -2.25 -15.40 8.20
CA PHE A 237 -1.06 -14.63 7.84
C PHE A 237 0.23 -15.35 8.21
N SER A 238 0.31 -15.93 9.41
CA SER A 238 1.49 -16.70 9.84
C SER A 238 1.77 -17.91 8.94
N LYS A 239 0.72 -18.60 8.47
CA LYS A 239 0.85 -19.73 7.53
C LYS A 239 1.39 -19.27 6.18
N GLU A 240 0.90 -18.14 5.69
CA GLU A 240 1.32 -17.54 4.42
C GLU A 240 2.77 -17.05 4.47
N GLU A 241 3.15 -16.34 5.54
CA GLU A 241 4.53 -15.91 5.75
C GLU A 241 5.50 -17.08 5.90
N TRP A 242 5.11 -18.15 6.60
CA TRP A 242 5.93 -19.36 6.64
C TRP A 242 6.07 -20.00 5.25
N ALA A 243 4.98 -20.09 4.49
CA ALA A 243 4.98 -20.70 3.17
C ALA A 243 5.90 -19.94 2.19
N MET A 244 5.76 -18.61 2.13
CA MET A 244 6.46 -17.74 1.17
C MET A 244 7.85 -17.32 1.65
N MET A 245 7.94 -16.93 2.92
CA MET A 245 9.11 -16.24 3.47
C MET A 245 9.91 -17.11 4.43
N LYS A 246 9.34 -18.19 4.96
CA LYS A 246 9.92 -19.04 6.02
C LYS A 246 10.11 -18.26 7.33
N VAL A 247 9.24 -17.29 7.57
CA VAL A 247 9.14 -16.59 8.87
C VAL A 247 8.55 -17.55 9.89
N PRO A 248 9.17 -17.75 11.07
CA PRO A 248 8.63 -18.62 12.12
C PRO A 248 7.20 -18.23 12.51
N ILE A 249 6.34 -19.24 12.63
CA ILE A 249 4.94 -19.05 13.06
C ILE A 249 4.93 -18.41 14.45
N GLY A 250 4.19 -17.31 14.60
CA GLY A 250 4.11 -16.52 15.83
C GLY A 250 4.97 -15.25 15.83
N MET A 251 5.94 -15.11 14.91
CA MET A 251 6.69 -13.85 14.77
C MET A 251 5.78 -12.67 14.48
N ALA A 252 4.77 -12.86 13.64
CA ALA A 252 3.83 -11.81 13.30
C ALA A 252 3.07 -11.28 14.52
N ALA A 253 2.62 -12.19 15.39
CA ALA A 253 1.95 -11.83 16.64
C ALA A 253 2.86 -11.10 17.63
N MET A 254 4.18 -11.34 17.58
CA MET A 254 5.13 -10.68 18.47
C MET A 254 5.52 -9.28 18.00
N TYR A 255 5.62 -9.04 16.68
CA TYR A 255 6.28 -7.83 16.17
C TYR A 255 5.59 -7.12 14.99
N THR A 256 4.60 -7.72 14.32
CA THR A 256 4.07 -7.18 13.05
C THR A 256 2.55 -6.98 13.06
N GLN A 257 1.95 -6.72 14.23
CA GLN A 257 0.54 -6.32 14.35
C GLN A 257 0.36 -4.80 14.33
#